data_AF-A0A117QB35-F1
#
_entry.id   AF-A0A117QB35-F1
#
_cell.length_a   1.000
_cell.length_b   1.000
_cell.length_c   1.000
_cell.angle_alpha   90.00
_cell.angle_beta   90.00
_cell.angle_gamma   90.00
#
_symmetry.space_group_name_H-M   'P 1'
#
loop_
_entity.id
_entity.type
_entity.pdbx_description
1 polymer ?
#
loop_
_entity_poly.entity_id
_entity_poly.type
_entity_poly.pdbx_seq_one_letter_code
_entity_poly.pdbx_strand_id
1 'polypeptide(L)'
;MTCKTSLGPGQRGAARCEDAAVLDAIDAVDWGAIPGHPDWYEPARAARGLRALADAATLVEAAEASSLLGGGGIVHGHSAAVFPAAAVATPLLLDIAQQGHPAARDAALGLVDEALSSYPHVEYTRVTTSYGTAVPICCAIAHELRARTAFLAGLGKRGRALLADAAEHWRFEIRECVAEGNDTAAFGALVGCFPGGVHAAEVHVGGEIAVLDEVVLEYPPVDGSGEACLRVTGRRPAELPPGAVLFPAECGERVH
;
A
#
# COMPACT_ATOMS: atom_id res chain seq x y z
N MET A 1 13.71 7.62 46.93
CA MET A 1 12.71 6.60 46.57
C MET A 1 12.75 6.42 45.07
N THR A 2 13.53 5.46 44.59
CA THR A 2 13.66 5.10 43.18
C THR A 2 12.75 3.90 42.93
N CYS A 3 11.64 4.11 42.24
CA CYS A 3 10.79 3.03 41.77
C CYS A 3 11.36 2.53 40.44
N LYS A 4 12.07 1.40 40.48
CA LYS A 4 12.45 0.63 39.29
C LYS A 4 11.20 -0.09 38.79
N THR A 5 10.66 0.33 37.66
CA THR A 5 9.61 -0.43 36.96
C THR A 5 10.28 -1.58 36.20
N SER A 6 10.35 -2.74 36.83
CA SER A 6 10.75 -3.98 36.16
C SER A 6 9.56 -4.53 35.36
N LEU A 7 9.68 -4.55 34.04
CA LEU A 7 8.75 -5.26 33.14
C LEU A 7 8.69 -6.74 33.54
N GLY A 8 7.47 -7.26 33.73
CA GLY A 8 7.21 -8.62 34.18
C GLY A 8 7.60 -9.68 33.13
N PRO A 9 7.87 -10.93 33.56
CA PRO A 9 8.36 -12.00 32.69
C PRO A 9 7.39 -12.38 31.55
N GLY A 10 6.08 -12.15 31.70
CA GLY A 10 5.08 -12.40 30.65
C GLY A 10 5.14 -11.41 29.47
N GLN A 11 5.50 -10.15 29.72
CA GLN A 11 5.63 -9.12 28.67
C GLN A 11 6.89 -9.31 27.81
N ARG A 12 7.95 -9.92 28.36
CA ARG A 12 9.15 -10.25 27.59
C ARG A 12 8.98 -11.48 26.68
N GLY A 13 8.03 -12.37 27.01
CA GLY A 13 7.76 -13.57 26.22
C GLY A 13 6.94 -13.28 24.96
N ALA A 14 5.92 -12.42 25.06
CA ALA A 14 5.07 -12.04 23.94
C ALA A 14 5.85 -11.21 22.89
N ALA A 15 6.59 -10.18 23.33
CA ALA A 15 7.40 -9.34 22.43
C ALA A 15 8.42 -10.17 21.61
N ARG A 16 9.10 -11.13 22.24
CA ARG A 16 10.04 -12.03 21.54
C ARG A 16 9.37 -12.98 20.54
N CYS A 17 8.12 -13.36 20.79
CA CYS A 17 7.35 -14.22 19.90
C CYS A 17 6.86 -13.44 18.67
N GLU A 18 6.54 -12.17 18.85
CA GLU A 18 6.12 -11.24 17.79
C GLU A 18 7.32 -10.80 16.93
N ASP A 19 8.47 -10.47 17.55
CA ASP A 19 9.72 -10.16 16.82
C ASP A 19 10.17 -11.33 15.92
N ALA A 20 10.06 -12.57 16.43
CA ALA A 20 10.37 -13.77 15.65
C ALA A 20 9.41 -13.96 14.47
N ALA A 21 8.12 -13.63 14.64
CA ALA A 21 7.13 -13.74 13.56
C ALA A 21 7.39 -12.74 12.43
N VAL A 22 7.87 -11.53 12.73
CA VAL A 22 8.25 -10.54 11.70
C VAL A 22 9.47 -11.01 10.91
N LEU A 23 10.49 -11.55 11.59
CA LEU A 23 11.67 -12.11 10.92
C LEU A 23 11.32 -13.32 10.03
N ASP A 24 10.49 -14.24 10.53
CA ASP A 24 10.01 -15.39 9.74
C ASP A 24 9.22 -14.92 8.51
N ALA A 25 8.41 -13.86 8.63
CA ALA A 25 7.68 -13.28 7.51
C ALA A 25 8.60 -12.63 6.48
N ILE A 26 9.68 -11.95 6.91
CA ILE A 26 10.69 -11.40 5.99
C ILE A 26 11.41 -12.52 5.23
N ASP A 27 11.73 -13.62 5.92
CA ASP A 27 12.43 -14.78 5.36
C ASP A 27 11.57 -15.61 4.41
N ALA A 28 10.25 -15.59 4.59
CA ALA A 28 9.29 -16.27 3.73
C ALA A 28 9.12 -15.61 2.35
N VAL A 29 9.52 -14.34 2.19
CA VAL A 29 9.42 -13.63 0.92
C VAL A 29 10.58 -14.01 0.00
N ASP A 30 10.26 -14.52 -1.20
CA ASP A 30 11.24 -14.66 -2.28
C ASP A 30 11.50 -13.30 -2.93
N TRP A 31 12.37 -12.51 -2.31
CA TRP A 31 12.76 -11.19 -2.81
C TRP A 31 13.38 -11.25 -4.22
N GLY A 32 14.01 -12.37 -4.59
CA GLY A 32 14.63 -12.53 -5.91
C GLY A 32 13.62 -12.71 -7.04
N ALA A 33 12.40 -13.18 -6.72
CA ALA A 33 11.31 -13.33 -7.68
C ALA A 33 10.54 -12.03 -7.93
N ILE A 34 10.72 -11.01 -7.09
CA ILE A 34 10.05 -9.72 -7.25
C ILE A 34 10.73 -8.97 -8.42
N PRO A 35 9.96 -8.49 -9.42
CA PRO A 35 10.55 -7.75 -10.53
C PRO A 35 11.05 -6.38 -10.07
N GLY A 36 12.10 -5.87 -10.71
CA GLY A 36 12.62 -4.53 -10.49
C GLY A 36 13.67 -4.18 -11.53
N HIS A 37 14.00 -2.88 -11.63
CA HIS A 37 15.01 -2.40 -12.57
C HIS A 37 16.37 -3.08 -12.28
N PRO A 38 17.00 -3.76 -13.26
CA PRO A 38 18.13 -4.66 -13.00
C PRO A 38 19.36 -3.96 -12.42
N ASP A 39 19.56 -2.68 -12.72
CA ASP A 39 20.71 -1.92 -12.22
C ASP A 39 20.45 -1.24 -10.87
N TRP A 40 19.19 -1.17 -10.41
CA TRP A 40 18.81 -0.37 -9.24
C TRP A 40 18.17 -1.20 -8.12
N TYR A 41 17.41 -2.23 -8.47
CA TYR A 41 16.77 -3.10 -7.49
C TYR A 41 17.75 -4.17 -7.02
N GLU A 42 18.02 -4.19 -5.71
CA GLU A 42 18.89 -5.16 -5.07
C GLU A 42 18.08 -5.99 -4.04
N PRO A 43 17.57 -7.19 -4.40
CA PRO A 43 16.75 -8.04 -3.54
C PRO A 43 17.37 -8.32 -2.15
N ALA A 44 18.69 -8.52 -2.12
CA ALA A 44 19.41 -8.78 -0.88
C ALA A 44 19.38 -7.57 0.08
N ARG A 45 19.33 -6.34 -0.44
CA ARG A 45 19.18 -5.13 0.38
C ARG A 45 17.79 -5.04 1.00
N ALA A 46 16.74 -5.48 0.30
CA ALA A 46 15.38 -5.54 0.83
C ALA A 46 15.32 -6.43 2.08
N ALA A 47 15.72 -7.69 1.94
CA ALA A 47 15.70 -8.65 3.04
C ALA A 47 16.63 -8.23 4.19
N ARG A 48 17.87 -7.85 3.90
CA ARG A 48 18.84 -7.43 4.93
C ARG A 48 18.41 -6.15 5.64
N GLY A 49 17.90 -5.17 4.90
CA GLY A 49 17.42 -3.91 5.43
C GLY A 49 16.24 -4.11 6.37
N LEU A 50 15.25 -4.93 5.99
CA LEU A 50 14.09 -5.22 6.84
C LEU A 50 14.48 -5.95 8.13
N ARG A 51 15.35 -6.97 8.06
CA ARG A 51 15.86 -7.65 9.26
C ARG A 51 16.60 -6.69 10.18
N ALA A 52 17.54 -5.91 9.62
CA ALA A 52 18.30 -4.94 10.39
C ALA A 52 17.40 -3.87 11.02
N LEU A 53 16.32 -3.47 10.33
CA LEU A 53 15.37 -2.50 10.85
C LEU A 53 14.50 -3.10 11.97
N ALA A 54 14.09 -4.35 11.84
CA ALA A 54 13.36 -5.08 12.89
C ALA A 54 14.20 -5.22 14.17
N ASP A 55 15.50 -5.52 14.03
CA ASP A 55 16.44 -5.69 15.14
C ASP A 55 16.98 -4.36 15.72
N ALA A 56 16.73 -3.22 15.06
CA ALA A 56 17.34 -1.95 15.42
C ALA A 56 16.91 -1.49 16.83
N ALA A 57 17.88 -1.29 17.72
CA ALA A 57 17.68 -0.80 19.07
C ALA A 57 18.10 0.67 19.25
N THR A 58 18.74 1.24 18.23
CA THR A 58 19.26 2.61 18.25
C THR A 58 18.89 3.40 17.00
N LEU A 59 19.06 4.72 17.06
CA LEU A 59 18.85 5.60 15.92
C LEU A 59 19.82 5.30 14.77
N VAL A 60 21.07 4.98 15.08
CA VAL A 60 22.11 4.70 14.08
C VAL A 60 21.80 3.41 13.32
N GLU A 61 21.47 2.34 14.03
CA GLU A 61 21.08 1.06 13.41
C GLU A 61 19.84 1.21 12.53
N ALA A 62 18.82 1.95 12.99
CA ALA A 62 17.63 2.22 12.20
C ALA A 62 17.93 3.03 10.93
N ALA A 63 18.84 4.01 11.02
CA ALA A 63 19.24 4.82 9.87
C ALA A 63 20.06 4.00 8.85
N GLU A 64 20.97 3.14 9.31
CA GLU A 64 21.74 2.24 8.44
C GLU A 64 20.82 1.24 7.72
N ALA A 65 19.87 0.64 8.45
CA ALA A 65 18.88 -0.25 7.89
C ALA A 65 17.97 0.46 6.87
N SER A 66 17.53 1.68 7.19
CA SER A 66 16.77 2.53 6.27
C SER A 66 17.56 2.86 5.00
N SER A 67 18.85 3.14 5.12
CA SER A 67 19.71 3.40 3.96
C SER A 67 19.84 2.20 3.01
N LEU A 68 19.79 0.97 3.52
CA LEU A 68 19.75 -0.23 2.68
C LEU A 68 18.44 -0.30 1.88
N LEU A 69 17.31 -0.01 2.55
CA LEU A 69 15.97 -0.05 1.94
C LEU A 69 15.78 1.09 0.93
N GLY A 70 16.24 2.29 1.27
CA GLY A 70 16.21 3.48 0.43
C GLY A 70 17.25 3.50 -0.70
N GLY A 71 18.27 2.66 -0.61
CA GLY A 71 19.37 2.60 -1.58
C GLY A 71 19.25 1.45 -2.58
N GLY A 72 18.05 0.97 -2.90
CA GLY A 72 17.87 -0.15 -3.84
C GLY A 72 17.02 -1.31 -3.30
N GLY A 73 16.67 -1.32 -2.02
CA GLY A 73 15.89 -2.41 -1.42
C GLY A 73 14.41 -2.35 -1.79
N ILE A 74 13.77 -1.20 -1.63
CA ILE A 74 12.34 -1.01 -1.95
C ILE A 74 12.09 0.30 -2.70
N VAL A 75 12.98 1.27 -2.52
CA VAL A 75 13.06 2.50 -3.30
C VAL A 75 14.52 2.76 -3.67
N HIS A 76 14.72 3.63 -4.65
CA HIS A 76 16.01 4.22 -4.98
C HIS A 76 15.94 5.73 -4.72
N GLY A 77 16.18 6.14 -3.48
CA GLY A 77 15.88 7.49 -2.98
C GLY A 77 16.63 8.62 -3.72
N HIS A 78 17.79 8.32 -4.31
CA HIS A 78 18.51 9.31 -5.15
C HIS A 78 17.75 9.66 -6.43
N SER A 79 16.96 8.71 -6.94
CA SER A 79 16.14 8.88 -8.13
C SER A 79 14.68 9.17 -7.75
N ALA A 80 14.26 8.91 -6.51
CA ALA A 80 12.83 8.86 -6.12
C ALA A 80 12.05 7.83 -6.95
N ALA A 81 12.68 6.66 -7.18
CA ALA A 81 12.06 5.53 -7.86
C ALA A 81 11.57 4.49 -6.85
N VAL A 82 10.31 4.04 -6.95
CA VAL A 82 9.76 2.95 -6.12
C VAL A 82 9.76 1.62 -6.87
N PHE A 83 10.06 0.52 -6.18
CA PHE A 83 10.03 -0.82 -6.75
C PHE A 83 8.78 -1.60 -6.35
N PRO A 84 8.38 -2.62 -7.12
CA PRO A 84 7.37 -3.60 -6.72
C PRO A 84 7.58 -4.18 -5.31
N ALA A 85 8.83 -4.30 -4.88
CA ALA A 85 9.20 -4.76 -3.53
C ALA A 85 8.63 -3.89 -2.39
N ALA A 86 8.36 -2.60 -2.62
CA ALA A 86 7.78 -1.72 -1.62
C ALA A 86 6.37 -2.15 -1.20
N ALA A 87 5.54 -2.60 -2.15
CA ALA A 87 4.21 -3.12 -1.84
C ALA A 87 4.29 -4.37 -0.94
N VAL A 88 5.23 -5.27 -1.23
CA VAL A 88 5.48 -6.49 -0.44
C VAL A 88 6.06 -6.16 0.95
N ALA A 89 6.93 -5.16 1.02
CA ALA A 89 7.58 -4.75 2.27
C ALA A 89 6.65 -3.92 3.19
N THR A 90 5.66 -3.21 2.65
CA THR A 90 4.78 -2.33 3.44
C THR A 90 4.13 -3.01 4.65
N PRO A 91 3.51 -4.19 4.57
CA PRO A 91 2.95 -4.83 5.77
C PRO A 91 4.03 -5.15 6.82
N LEU A 92 5.22 -5.58 6.40
CA LEU A 92 6.36 -5.85 7.28
C LEU A 92 6.87 -4.57 7.96
N LEU A 93 6.96 -3.47 7.21
CA LEU A 93 7.32 -2.15 7.75
C LEU A 93 6.29 -1.64 8.76
N LEU A 94 5.00 -1.90 8.53
CA LEU A 94 3.94 -1.54 9.48
C LEU A 94 4.00 -2.39 10.75
N ASP A 95 4.36 -3.67 10.66
CA ASP A 95 4.60 -4.52 11.83
C ASP A 95 5.82 -4.07 12.63
N ILE A 96 6.94 -3.78 11.95
CA ILE A 96 8.13 -3.19 12.58
C ILE A 96 7.79 -1.85 13.23
N ALA A 97 6.99 -1.00 12.57
CA ALA A 97 6.57 0.27 13.13
C ALA A 97 5.70 0.10 14.39
N GLN A 98 4.87 -0.93 14.43
CA GLN A 98 4.00 -1.20 15.56
C GLN A 98 4.77 -1.74 16.78
N GLN A 99 5.71 -2.64 16.55
CA GLN A 99 6.35 -3.45 17.61
C GLN A 99 7.77 -2.99 17.97
N GLY A 100 8.51 -2.45 16.99
CA GLY A 100 9.92 -2.13 17.10
C GLY A 100 10.24 -0.89 17.92
N HIS A 101 11.55 -0.62 18.06
CA HIS A 101 12.08 0.56 18.72
C HIS A 101 11.54 1.86 18.07
N PRO A 102 11.33 2.96 18.82
CA PRO A 102 10.83 4.22 18.24
C PRO A 102 11.60 4.73 17.02
N ALA A 103 12.93 4.54 16.99
CA ALA A 103 13.73 4.89 15.82
C ALA A 103 13.42 4.00 14.60
N ALA A 104 13.22 2.70 14.79
CA ALA A 104 12.83 1.76 13.74
C ALA A 104 11.43 2.11 13.20
N ARG A 105 10.50 2.47 14.09
CA ARG A 105 9.19 2.99 13.72
C ARG A 105 9.28 4.22 12.84
N ASP A 106 10.07 5.21 13.26
CA ASP A 106 10.18 6.46 12.51
C ASP A 106 10.83 6.26 11.14
N ALA A 107 11.79 5.35 11.03
CA ALA A 107 12.41 4.95 9.76
C ALA A 107 11.41 4.18 8.88
N ALA A 108 10.71 3.18 9.42
CA ALA A 108 9.74 2.37 8.68
C ALA A 108 8.61 3.23 8.09
N LEU A 109 8.04 4.13 8.89
CA LEU A 109 7.01 5.06 8.40
C LEU A 109 7.55 6.07 7.40
N GLY A 110 8.86 6.36 7.41
CA GLY A 110 9.50 7.27 6.46
C GLY A 110 9.67 6.61 5.11
N LEU A 111 10.06 5.33 5.12
CA LEU A 111 10.16 4.52 3.91
C LEU A 111 8.80 4.28 3.25
N VAL A 112 7.74 4.09 4.04
CA VAL A 112 6.38 3.96 3.48
C VAL A 112 5.90 5.27 2.84
N ASP A 113 6.18 6.40 3.49
CA ASP A 113 5.89 7.74 2.94
C ASP A 113 6.66 8.01 1.63
N GLU A 114 7.96 7.70 1.62
CA GLU A 114 8.82 7.80 0.44
C GLU A 114 8.34 6.90 -0.70
N ALA A 115 7.95 5.65 -0.39
CA ALA A 115 7.44 4.72 -1.39
C ALA A 115 6.09 5.17 -2.00
N LEU A 116 5.23 5.80 -1.21
CA LEU A 116 3.93 6.30 -1.69
C LEU A 116 4.08 7.58 -2.54
N SER A 117 5.09 8.40 -2.24
CA SER A 117 5.36 9.67 -2.94
C SER A 117 6.30 9.53 -4.15
N SER A 118 7.00 8.41 -4.28
CA SER A 118 7.89 8.09 -5.41
C SER A 118 7.14 7.50 -6.61
N TYR A 119 7.76 7.55 -7.80
CA TYR A 119 7.19 6.96 -9.01
C TYR A 119 7.93 5.69 -9.43
N PRO A 120 7.24 4.66 -9.91
CA PRO A 120 7.90 3.45 -10.36
C PRO A 120 8.62 3.65 -11.69
N HIS A 121 9.66 2.86 -11.96
CA HIS A 121 10.25 2.83 -13.29
C HIS A 121 9.26 2.23 -14.30
N VAL A 122 9.31 2.69 -15.55
CA VAL A 122 8.55 2.09 -16.65
C VAL A 122 8.74 0.57 -16.67
N GLU A 123 7.67 -0.18 -16.97
CA GLU A 123 7.59 -1.66 -16.94
C GLU A 123 7.49 -2.29 -15.54
N TYR A 124 7.77 -1.54 -14.46
CA TYR A 124 7.74 -2.04 -13.08
C TYR A 124 6.70 -1.34 -12.21
N THR A 125 5.57 -0.93 -12.79
CA THR A 125 4.58 -0.07 -12.12
C THR A 125 3.53 -0.84 -11.30
N ARG A 126 3.52 -2.17 -11.38
CA ARG A 126 2.38 -3.01 -11.01
C ARG A 126 2.81 -4.23 -10.19
N VAL A 127 1.91 -4.71 -9.33
CA VAL A 127 2.09 -5.90 -8.49
C VAL A 127 0.87 -6.81 -8.52
N THR A 128 1.07 -8.09 -8.23
CA THR A 128 -0.03 -9.02 -7.97
C THR A 128 -0.33 -9.03 -6.48
N THR A 129 -1.61 -8.87 -6.12
CA THR A 129 -2.11 -8.90 -4.74
C THR A 129 -3.21 -9.96 -4.61
N SER A 130 -3.66 -10.21 -3.38
CA SER A 130 -4.78 -11.13 -3.11
C SER A 130 -6.11 -10.65 -3.70
N TYR A 131 -6.22 -9.37 -4.03
CA TYR A 131 -7.45 -8.72 -4.50
C TYR A 131 -7.35 -8.19 -5.94
N GLY A 132 -6.27 -8.50 -6.65
CA GLY A 132 -6.12 -8.08 -8.04
C GLY A 132 -4.77 -8.46 -8.64
N THR A 133 -4.79 -8.67 -9.95
CA THR A 133 -3.58 -8.76 -10.77
C THR A 133 -3.25 -7.37 -11.32
N ALA A 134 -1.95 -7.06 -11.40
CA ALA A 134 -1.45 -5.80 -11.94
C ALA A 134 -2.01 -4.54 -11.22
N VAL A 135 -2.08 -4.57 -9.89
CA VAL A 135 -2.46 -3.42 -9.08
C VAL A 135 -1.32 -2.38 -9.11
N PRO A 136 -1.58 -1.08 -9.30
CA PRO A 136 -0.55 -0.05 -9.17
C PRO A 136 0.14 -0.12 -7.81
N ILE A 137 1.47 0.03 -7.77
CA ILE A 137 2.24 -0.12 -6.51
C ILE A 137 1.71 0.78 -5.39
N CYS A 138 1.44 2.06 -5.69
CA CYS A 138 0.91 3.01 -4.71
C CYS A 138 -0.47 2.60 -4.17
N CYS A 139 -1.35 2.04 -5.02
CA CYS A 139 -2.64 1.51 -4.60
C CYS A 139 -2.48 0.28 -3.69
N ALA A 140 -1.46 -0.55 -3.93
CA ALA A 140 -1.16 -1.69 -3.09
C ALA A 140 -0.64 -1.27 -1.70
N ILE A 141 0.27 -0.30 -1.65
CA ILE A 141 0.77 0.30 -0.40
C ILE A 141 -0.40 0.95 0.38
N ALA A 142 -1.24 1.73 -0.30
CA ALA A 142 -2.39 2.38 0.32
C ALA A 142 -3.42 1.39 0.90
N HIS A 143 -3.58 0.21 0.30
CA HIS A 143 -4.41 -0.86 0.86
C HIS A 143 -3.91 -1.28 2.25
N GLU A 144 -2.61 -1.53 2.38
CA GLU A 144 -1.99 -1.96 3.63
C GLU A 144 -2.06 -0.86 4.71
N LEU A 145 -1.86 0.40 4.32
CA LEU A 145 -2.05 1.55 5.21
C LEU A 145 -3.47 1.58 5.79
N ARG A 146 -4.50 1.40 4.96
CA ARG A 146 -5.90 1.39 5.40
C ARG A 146 -6.21 0.19 6.29
N ALA A 147 -5.62 -0.98 6.03
CA ALA A 147 -5.75 -2.15 6.90
C ALA A 147 -5.22 -1.88 8.33
N ARG A 148 -4.34 -0.89 8.50
CA ARG A 148 -3.77 -0.46 9.80
C ARG A 148 -4.29 0.91 10.28
N THR A 149 -5.50 1.31 9.87
CA THR A 149 -6.10 2.61 10.22
C THR A 149 -6.06 2.94 11.72
N ALA A 150 -6.47 2.01 12.59
CA ALA A 150 -6.50 2.25 14.03
C ALA A 150 -5.11 2.51 14.61
N PHE A 151 -4.11 1.76 14.17
CA PHE A 151 -2.71 1.95 14.58
C PHE A 151 -2.18 3.32 14.11
N LEU A 152 -2.33 3.63 12.81
CA LEU A 152 -1.83 4.87 12.22
C LEU A 152 -2.52 6.11 12.81
N ALA A 153 -3.84 6.05 13.06
CA ALA A 153 -4.56 7.13 13.71
C ALA A 153 -4.00 7.43 15.13
N GLY A 154 -3.53 6.39 15.83
CA GLY A 154 -2.88 6.51 17.14
C GLY A 154 -1.51 7.20 17.13
N LEU A 155 -0.87 7.34 15.96
CA LEU A 155 0.46 7.97 15.81
C LEU A 155 0.41 9.50 15.61
N GLY A 156 -0.76 10.11 15.72
CA GLY A 156 -0.90 11.57 15.64
C GLY A 156 -0.79 12.11 14.20
N LYS A 157 -0.11 13.24 14.02
CA LYS A 157 -0.09 13.98 12.74
C LYS A 157 0.47 13.14 11.60
N ARG A 158 1.56 12.41 11.85
CA ARG A 158 2.26 11.62 10.83
C ARG A 158 1.39 10.48 10.28
N GLY A 159 0.82 9.67 11.17
CA GLY A 159 -0.06 8.58 10.75
C GLY A 159 -1.35 9.08 10.07
N ARG A 160 -1.89 10.23 10.48
CA ARG A 160 -3.01 10.86 9.77
C ARG A 160 -2.64 11.37 8.37
N ALA A 161 -1.42 11.85 8.16
CA ALA A 161 -0.95 12.25 6.83
C ALA A 161 -0.88 11.02 5.90
N LEU A 162 -0.23 9.94 6.34
CA LEU A 162 -0.19 8.68 5.59
C LEU A 162 -1.58 8.13 5.25
N LEU A 163 -2.54 8.24 6.18
CA LEU A 163 -3.92 7.83 5.93
C LEU A 163 -4.64 8.76 4.93
N ALA A 164 -4.32 10.05 4.93
CA ALA A 164 -4.86 10.99 3.95
C ALA A 164 -4.31 10.68 2.55
N ASP A 165 -3.01 10.48 2.42
CA ASP A 165 -2.37 10.12 1.15
C ASP A 165 -2.91 8.77 0.66
N ALA A 166 -3.01 7.77 1.54
CA ALA A 166 -3.64 6.49 1.22
C ALA A 166 -5.11 6.63 0.78
N ALA A 167 -5.83 7.66 1.23
CA ALA A 167 -7.22 7.86 0.84
C ALA A 167 -7.35 8.32 -0.62
N GLU A 168 -6.35 9.01 -1.18
CA GLU A 168 -6.35 9.42 -2.59
C GLU A 168 -6.28 8.22 -3.56
N HIS A 169 -5.74 7.10 -3.10
CA HIS A 169 -5.65 5.84 -3.84
C HIS A 169 -6.91 4.99 -3.67
N TRP A 170 -8.03 5.47 -4.19
CA TRP A 170 -9.31 4.78 -4.06
C TRP A 170 -9.34 3.44 -4.83
N ARG A 171 -10.25 2.55 -4.43
CA ARG A 171 -10.53 1.27 -5.10
C ARG A 171 -12.03 1.04 -5.09
N PHE A 172 -12.61 0.69 -6.23
CA PHE A 172 -14.02 0.33 -6.32
C PHE A 172 -14.20 -1.08 -6.87
N GLU A 173 -14.91 -1.93 -6.16
CA GLU A 173 -15.21 -3.30 -6.60
C GLU A 173 -16.67 -3.40 -7.05
N ILE A 174 -16.88 -3.69 -8.33
CA ILE A 174 -18.21 -3.81 -8.93
C ILE A 174 -18.91 -5.06 -8.41
N ARG A 175 -20.13 -4.91 -7.90
CA ARG A 175 -21.00 -6.00 -7.48
C ARG A 175 -22.19 -6.17 -8.43
N GLU A 176 -22.73 -5.06 -8.91
CA GLU A 176 -23.90 -5.04 -9.79
C GLU A 176 -23.81 -3.86 -10.76
N CYS A 177 -24.33 -4.02 -11.97
CA CYS A 177 -24.42 -2.95 -12.96
C CYS A 177 -25.81 -2.88 -13.57
N VAL A 178 -26.32 -1.66 -13.76
CA VAL A 178 -27.60 -1.37 -14.38
C VAL A 178 -27.39 -0.39 -15.54
N ALA A 179 -28.07 -0.63 -16.65
CA ALA A 179 -28.02 0.29 -17.79
C ALA A 179 -28.82 1.57 -17.46
N GLU A 180 -28.21 2.72 -17.72
CA GLU A 180 -28.85 4.02 -17.56
C GLU A 180 -28.66 4.85 -18.84
N GLY A 181 -29.62 4.74 -19.75
CA GLY A 181 -29.50 5.35 -21.08
C GLY A 181 -28.33 4.74 -21.86
N ASN A 182 -27.31 5.56 -22.15
CA ASN A 182 -26.07 5.14 -22.80
C ASN A 182 -24.92 4.86 -21.80
N ASP A 183 -25.18 5.08 -20.51
CA ASP A 183 -24.22 4.93 -19.43
C ASP A 183 -24.52 3.65 -18.62
N THR A 184 -23.63 3.33 -17.68
CA THR A 184 -23.84 2.29 -16.69
C THR A 184 -23.74 2.84 -15.29
N ALA A 185 -24.76 2.58 -14.46
CA ALA A 185 -24.68 2.71 -13.01
C ALA A 185 -24.07 1.42 -12.44
N ALA A 186 -22.90 1.53 -11.80
CA ALA A 186 -22.18 0.43 -11.18
C ALA A 186 -22.25 0.56 -9.65
N PHE A 187 -22.86 -0.43 -9.01
CA PHE A 187 -22.99 -0.54 -7.56
C PHE A 187 -21.92 -1.47 -7.01
N GLY A 188 -21.31 -1.08 -5.90
CA GLY A 188 -20.12 -1.76 -5.43
C GLY A 188 -19.59 -1.24 -4.11
N ALA A 189 -18.41 -1.73 -3.74
CA ALA A 189 -17.72 -1.31 -2.53
C ALA A 189 -16.59 -0.34 -2.88
N LEU A 190 -16.65 0.89 -2.34
CA LEU A 190 -15.60 1.89 -2.42
C LEU A 190 -14.73 1.85 -1.17
N VAL A 191 -13.42 1.81 -1.38
CA VAL A 191 -12.41 2.02 -0.33
C VAL A 191 -11.57 3.24 -0.71
N GLY A 192 -11.22 4.06 0.27
CA GLY A 192 -10.57 5.37 0.03
C GLY A 192 -11.58 6.46 -0.30
N CYS A 193 -11.08 7.58 -0.81
CA CYS A 193 -11.87 8.76 -1.14
C CYS A 193 -11.90 8.95 -2.65
N PHE A 194 -13.06 8.71 -3.26
CA PHE A 194 -13.26 9.05 -4.66
C PHE A 194 -13.30 10.58 -4.81
N PRO A 195 -12.50 11.19 -5.70
CA PRO A 195 -12.44 12.63 -5.87
C PRO A 195 -13.73 13.19 -6.47
N GLY A 196 -14.10 14.42 -6.13
CA GLY A 196 -15.26 15.08 -6.73
C GLY A 196 -15.06 15.35 -8.21
N GLY A 197 -16.10 15.18 -9.03
CA GLY A 197 -16.07 15.44 -10.47
C GLY A 197 -15.99 14.17 -11.33
N VAL A 198 -15.55 14.35 -12.58
CA VAL A 198 -15.35 13.28 -13.57
C VAL A 198 -13.88 12.90 -13.59
N HIS A 199 -13.58 11.61 -13.49
CA HIS A 199 -12.22 11.09 -13.42
C HIS A 199 -12.05 9.85 -14.29
N ALA A 200 -10.85 9.67 -14.81
CA ALA A 200 -10.48 8.44 -15.51
C ALA A 200 -10.18 7.32 -14.51
N ALA A 201 -10.59 6.11 -14.86
CA ALA A 201 -10.34 4.92 -14.07
C ALA A 201 -9.82 3.79 -14.95
N GLU A 202 -8.97 2.94 -14.40
CA GLU A 202 -8.66 1.66 -15.00
C GLU A 202 -9.59 0.60 -14.43
N VAL A 203 -10.22 -0.18 -15.29
CA VAL A 203 -10.99 -1.37 -14.91
C VAL A 203 -10.16 -2.62 -15.12
N HIS A 204 -10.09 -3.45 -14.09
CA HIS A 204 -9.34 -4.69 -14.06
C HIS A 204 -10.30 -5.88 -14.08
N VAL A 205 -10.17 -6.73 -15.10
CA VAL A 205 -11.02 -7.92 -15.28
C VAL A 205 -10.15 -9.09 -15.75
N GLY A 206 -10.03 -10.13 -14.92
CA GLY A 206 -9.38 -11.38 -15.31
C GLY A 206 -7.93 -11.23 -15.80
N GLY A 207 -7.18 -10.23 -15.33
CA GLY A 207 -5.82 -9.93 -15.78
C GLY A 207 -5.74 -8.82 -16.82
N GLU A 208 -6.84 -8.48 -17.48
CA GLU A 208 -6.92 -7.43 -18.48
C GLU A 208 -7.19 -6.07 -17.83
N ILE A 209 -6.62 -5.02 -18.41
CA ILE A 209 -6.80 -3.63 -17.98
C ILE A 209 -7.40 -2.84 -19.15
N ALA A 210 -8.49 -2.13 -18.90
CA ALA A 210 -9.06 -1.17 -19.83
C ALA A 210 -9.25 0.20 -19.15
N VAL A 211 -9.11 1.27 -19.92
CA VAL A 211 -9.34 2.63 -19.42
C VAL A 211 -10.80 3.04 -19.64
N LEU A 212 -11.39 3.60 -18.59
CA LEU A 212 -12.67 4.27 -18.55
C LEU A 212 -12.40 5.77 -18.43
N ASP A 213 -12.66 6.53 -19.49
CA ASP A 213 -12.29 7.96 -19.53
C ASP A 213 -13.12 8.82 -18.56
N GLU A 214 -14.37 8.41 -18.30
CA GLU A 214 -15.32 9.17 -17.50
C GLU A 214 -16.05 8.30 -16.49
N VAL A 215 -15.64 8.44 -15.24
CA VAL A 215 -16.29 7.84 -14.06
C VAL A 215 -16.63 8.93 -13.06
N VAL A 216 -17.84 8.88 -12.50
CA VAL A 216 -18.34 9.85 -11.52
C VAL A 216 -18.93 9.11 -10.33
N LEU A 217 -18.65 9.59 -9.12
CA LEU A 217 -19.38 9.17 -7.92
C LEU A 217 -20.79 9.75 -7.94
N GLU A 218 -21.79 8.90 -8.15
CA GLU A 218 -23.19 9.29 -8.20
C GLU A 218 -23.83 9.23 -6.82
N TYR A 219 -23.62 8.12 -6.11
CA TYR A 219 -24.05 7.96 -4.73
C TYR A 219 -22.83 7.63 -3.86
N PRO A 220 -22.45 8.51 -2.91
CA PRO A 220 -21.31 8.27 -2.02
C PRO A 220 -21.60 7.12 -1.05
N PRO A 221 -20.55 6.53 -0.45
CA PRO A 221 -20.69 5.52 0.60
C PRO A 221 -21.65 5.95 1.70
N VAL A 222 -22.59 5.08 2.06
CA VAL A 222 -23.36 5.24 3.31
C VAL A 222 -22.45 4.90 4.49
N ASP A 223 -22.51 5.71 5.55
CA ASP A 223 -21.68 5.58 6.74
C ASP A 223 -21.55 4.13 7.22
N GLY A 224 -20.30 3.63 7.25
CA GLY A 224 -19.96 2.29 7.74
C GLY A 224 -20.19 1.13 6.77
N SER A 225 -20.82 1.33 5.62
CA SER A 225 -21.08 0.26 4.64
C SER A 225 -19.99 0.14 3.55
N GLY A 226 -19.40 1.28 3.16
CA GLY A 226 -18.54 1.36 1.98
C GLY A 226 -19.29 1.19 0.64
N GLU A 227 -20.61 1.03 0.66
CA GLU A 227 -21.41 0.79 -0.54
C GLU A 227 -21.67 2.09 -1.29
N ALA A 228 -21.25 2.16 -2.55
CA ALA A 228 -21.35 3.35 -3.39
C ALA A 228 -21.84 3.00 -4.80
N CYS A 229 -22.27 4.03 -5.52
CA CYS A 229 -22.62 3.95 -6.94
C CYS A 229 -21.70 4.86 -7.75
N LEU A 230 -21.07 4.29 -8.77
CA LEU A 230 -20.35 5.03 -9.80
C LEU A 230 -21.16 5.03 -11.09
N ARG A 231 -21.25 6.18 -11.75
CA ARG A 231 -21.72 6.27 -13.12
C ARG A 231 -20.52 6.20 -14.06
N VAL A 232 -20.57 5.28 -15.02
CA VAL A 232 -19.56 5.09 -16.06
C VAL A 232 -20.14 5.49 -17.41
N THR A 233 -19.61 6.56 -18.01
CA THR A 233 -20.15 7.10 -19.27
C THR A 233 -19.85 6.18 -20.44
N GLY A 234 -20.82 5.96 -21.33
CA GLY A 234 -20.60 5.35 -22.64
C GLY A 234 -20.19 3.87 -22.62
N ARG A 235 -20.35 3.17 -21.50
CA ARG A 235 -20.11 1.73 -21.34
C ARG A 235 -21.39 0.99 -21.06
N ARG A 236 -21.47 -0.25 -21.56
CA ARG A 236 -22.60 -1.15 -21.29
C ARG A 236 -22.33 -2.00 -20.04
N PRO A 237 -23.36 -2.43 -19.29
CA PRO A 237 -23.18 -3.30 -18.13
C PRO A 237 -22.40 -4.59 -18.41
N ALA A 238 -22.53 -5.14 -19.63
CA ALA A 238 -21.81 -6.36 -20.03
C ALA A 238 -20.28 -6.17 -20.14
N GLU A 239 -19.79 -4.94 -20.27
CA GLU A 239 -18.36 -4.61 -20.28
C GLU A 239 -17.79 -4.44 -18.85
N LEU A 240 -18.66 -4.39 -17.84
CA LEU A 240 -18.33 -4.14 -16.44
C LEU A 240 -18.85 -5.30 -15.58
N PRO A 241 -18.25 -6.50 -15.69
CA PRO A 241 -18.75 -7.67 -14.99
C PRO A 241 -18.61 -7.53 -13.47
N PRO A 242 -19.50 -8.15 -12.67
CA PRO A 242 -19.29 -8.29 -11.23
C PRO A 242 -17.92 -8.89 -10.89
N GLY A 243 -17.27 -8.35 -9.87
CA GLY A 243 -15.89 -8.67 -9.49
C GLY A 243 -14.82 -7.85 -10.22
N ALA A 244 -15.19 -7.04 -11.21
CA ALA A 244 -14.28 -6.05 -11.79
C ALA A 244 -13.85 -5.03 -10.73
N VAL A 245 -12.57 -4.64 -10.75
CA VAL A 245 -12.01 -3.69 -9.78
C VAL A 245 -11.53 -2.46 -10.53
N LEU A 246 -11.90 -1.28 -10.04
CA LEU A 246 -11.50 0.00 -10.56
C LEU A 246 -10.44 0.64 -9.67
N PHE A 247 -9.43 1.22 -10.30
CA PHE A 247 -8.39 2.04 -9.69
C PHE A 247 -8.31 3.40 -10.42
N PRO A 248 -7.77 4.46 -9.78
CA PRO A 248 -7.50 5.71 -10.47
C PRO A 248 -6.51 5.48 -11.62
N ALA A 249 -6.84 5.93 -12.83
CA ALA A 249 -5.96 5.74 -14.00
C ALA A 249 -4.58 6.39 -13.79
N GLU A 250 -4.54 7.56 -13.16
CA GLU A 250 -3.29 8.26 -12.83
C GLU A 250 -2.32 7.40 -12.01
N CYS A 251 -2.81 6.48 -11.17
CA CYS A 251 -1.94 5.60 -10.39
C CYS A 251 -1.19 4.60 -11.28
N GLY A 252 -1.81 4.17 -12.38
CA GLY A 252 -1.22 3.27 -13.36
C GLY A 252 -0.29 3.95 -14.38
N GLU A 253 -0.45 5.26 -14.57
CA GLU A 253 0.29 6.09 -15.53
C GLU A 253 1.57 6.72 -14.95
N ARG A 254 1.65 6.88 -13.63
CA ARG A 254 2.82 7.47 -12.96
C ARG A 254 4.08 6.63 -13.22
N VAL A 255 5.10 7.27 -13.80
CA VAL A 255 6.42 6.70 -14.05
C VAL A 255 7.52 7.70 -13.69
N HIS A 256 8.65 7.18 -13.22
CA HIS A 256 9.90 7.91 -12.96
C HIS A 256 10.70 8.13 -14.24
#